data_AF-A0A947QSS3-F1
#
_entry.id   AF-A0A947QSS3-F1
#
_cell.length_a   1.000
_cell.length_b   1.000
_cell.length_c   1.000
_cell.angle_alpha   90.00
_cell.angle_beta   90.00
_cell.angle_gamma   90.00
#
_symmetry.space_group_name_H-M   'P 1'
#
loop_
_entity.id
_entity.type
_entity.pdbx_description
1 polymer ?
#
loop_
_entity_poly.entity_id
_entity_poly.type
_entity_poly.pdbx_seq_one_letter_code
_entity_poly.pdbx_strand_id
1 'polypeptide(L)'
;MSYTKQLTEQIRVDIGKMLLAHEMIKLFPKLFDYDELKTQINDQWSNLNGEVAVRDFWNLIDSIMMGYKLKNITRDISSQYYSWNLVQTQVVGELKFSTDINGLASNTKTVSEVSAFLRANPTELKRITNGTSESFPGNNARHLDSIIILSQDSSLFVHDGNGRLLKAVVEGQETINAYIGTQNQSPKSNHWVPTSYLMRLADAKSKELLLTIFRESDNAISEFQDRVIVDDRFKREVLSEIGL
;
A
#
# COMPACT_ATOMS: atom_id res chain seq x y z
N MET A 1 12.65 15.30 -15.20
CA MET A 1 11.56 14.55 -14.56
C MET A 1 10.61 15.55 -13.97
N SER A 2 9.39 15.60 -14.49
CA SER A 2 8.26 16.33 -13.89
C SER A 2 7.77 15.67 -12.60
N TYR A 3 8.13 14.40 -12.38
CA TYR A 3 7.77 13.67 -11.18
C TYR A 3 8.64 13.98 -9.97
N THR A 4 7.99 13.87 -8.81
CA THR A 4 8.57 14.12 -7.49
C THR A 4 9.39 12.92 -7.00
N LYS A 5 10.51 13.19 -6.32
CA LYS A 5 11.56 12.19 -6.00
C LYS A 5 11.06 10.96 -5.23
N GLN A 6 10.05 11.13 -4.38
CA GLN A 6 9.52 10.04 -3.57
C GLN A 6 8.93 8.91 -4.41
N LEU A 7 8.45 9.17 -5.63
CA LEU A 7 7.97 8.10 -6.51
C LEU A 7 9.07 7.13 -6.96
N THR A 8 10.34 7.49 -6.73
CA THR A 8 11.53 6.68 -7.03
C THR A 8 12.32 6.29 -5.78
N GLU A 9 11.85 6.65 -4.58
CA GLU A 9 12.51 6.25 -3.33
C GLU A 9 12.48 4.73 -3.18
N GLN A 10 13.67 4.13 -3.01
CA GLN A 10 13.85 2.68 -3.01
C GLN A 10 12.89 1.97 -2.06
N ILE A 11 12.74 2.48 -0.82
CA ILE A 11 11.86 1.86 0.17
C ILE A 11 10.38 1.80 -0.28
N ARG A 12 9.87 2.82 -0.97
CA ARG A 12 8.49 2.84 -1.46
C ARG A 12 8.32 1.89 -2.64
N VAL A 13 9.33 1.82 -3.50
CA VAL A 13 9.39 0.87 -4.61
C VAL A 13 9.42 -0.56 -4.07
N ASP A 14 10.20 -0.84 -3.03
CA ASP A 14 10.28 -2.15 -2.38
C ASP A 14 8.94 -2.54 -1.74
N ILE A 15 8.25 -1.61 -1.09
CA ILE A 15 6.88 -1.83 -0.61
C ILE A 15 5.95 -2.19 -1.78
N GLY A 16 5.99 -1.43 -2.88
CA GLY A 16 5.17 -1.71 -4.07
C GLY A 16 5.45 -3.08 -4.68
N LYS A 17 6.72 -3.44 -4.85
CA LYS A 17 7.16 -4.76 -5.33
C LYS A 17 6.67 -5.90 -4.44
N MET A 18 6.77 -5.73 -3.11
CA MET A 18 6.26 -6.69 -2.14
C MET A 18 4.73 -6.87 -2.28
N LEU A 19 3.98 -5.78 -2.41
CA LEU A 19 2.53 -5.83 -2.59
C LEU A 19 2.13 -6.55 -3.89
N LEU A 20 2.86 -6.31 -4.99
CA LEU A 20 2.65 -7.04 -6.25
C LEU A 20 2.84 -8.53 -6.05
N ALA A 21 3.97 -8.94 -5.47
CA ALA A 21 4.25 -10.36 -5.23
C ALA A 21 3.15 -11.00 -4.38
N HIS A 22 2.68 -10.30 -3.33
CA HIS A 22 1.62 -10.78 -2.44
C HIS A 22 0.28 -10.99 -3.12
N GLU A 23 -0.14 -10.06 -3.97
CA GLU A 23 -1.44 -10.18 -4.62
C GLU A 23 -1.37 -11.15 -5.82
N MET A 24 -0.26 -11.18 -6.56
CA MET A 24 -0.06 -12.12 -7.67
C MET A 24 -0.06 -13.59 -7.19
N ILE A 25 0.64 -13.92 -6.09
CA ILE A 25 0.64 -15.28 -5.54
C ILE A 25 -0.72 -15.69 -4.97
N LYS A 26 -1.53 -14.73 -4.48
CA LYS A 26 -2.89 -14.99 -4.00
C LYS A 26 -3.86 -15.23 -5.16
N LEU A 27 -3.71 -14.47 -6.24
CA LEU A 27 -4.54 -14.58 -7.44
C LEU A 27 -4.24 -15.88 -8.21
N PHE A 28 -2.96 -16.24 -8.30
CA PHE A 28 -2.49 -17.34 -9.14
C PHE A 28 -1.55 -18.29 -8.39
N PRO A 29 -2.00 -18.92 -7.28
CA PRO A 29 -1.14 -19.69 -6.39
C PRO A 29 -0.51 -20.94 -7.03
N LYS A 30 -1.07 -21.43 -8.14
CA LYS A 30 -0.57 -22.60 -8.87
C LYS A 30 0.40 -22.26 -10.00
N LEU A 31 0.50 -20.98 -10.37
CA LEU A 31 1.30 -20.55 -11.52
C LEU A 31 2.72 -20.15 -11.13
N PHE A 32 2.95 -19.84 -9.86
CA PHE A 32 4.19 -19.21 -9.43
C PHE A 32 4.74 -19.83 -8.15
N ASP A 33 6.04 -20.05 -8.11
CA ASP A 33 6.78 -20.09 -6.85
C ASP A 33 6.94 -18.65 -6.32
N TYR A 34 6.84 -18.48 -5.01
CA TYR A 34 6.80 -17.14 -4.42
C TYR A 34 8.15 -16.41 -4.53
N ASP A 35 9.26 -17.10 -4.33
CA ASP A 35 10.60 -16.49 -4.36
C ASP A 35 11.04 -16.24 -5.80
N GLU A 36 10.67 -17.13 -6.73
CA GLU A 36 10.85 -16.90 -8.16
C GLU A 36 10.07 -15.66 -8.63
N LEU A 37 8.80 -15.55 -8.25
CA LEU A 37 7.96 -14.39 -8.58
C LEU A 37 8.54 -13.08 -8.03
N LYS A 38 9.00 -13.07 -6.77
CA LYS A 38 9.67 -11.91 -6.18
C LYS A 38 10.90 -11.51 -6.98
N THR A 39 11.69 -12.49 -7.42
CA THR A 39 12.88 -12.23 -8.24
C THR A 39 12.50 -11.58 -9.57
N GLN A 40 11.53 -12.15 -10.29
CA GLN A 40 11.05 -11.57 -11.56
C GLN A 40 10.51 -10.14 -11.39
N ILE A 41 9.74 -9.87 -10.33
CA ILE A 41 9.24 -8.52 -10.02
C ILE A 41 10.38 -7.55 -9.69
N ASN A 42 11.36 -8.00 -8.90
CA ASN A 42 12.52 -7.20 -8.54
C ASN A 42 13.35 -6.82 -9.77
N ASP A 43 13.55 -7.77 -10.70
CA ASP A 43 14.30 -7.58 -11.93
C ASP A 43 13.55 -6.64 -12.90
N GLN A 44 12.25 -6.88 -13.12
CA GLN A 44 11.40 -6.07 -14.00
C GLN A 44 11.39 -4.59 -13.59
N TRP A 45 11.36 -4.33 -12.28
CA TRP A 45 11.33 -2.99 -11.72
C TRP A 45 12.65 -2.63 -11.00
N SER A 46 13.76 -3.22 -11.44
CA SER A 46 15.11 -2.94 -10.90
C SER A 46 15.54 -1.52 -11.20
N ASN A 47 15.00 -0.92 -12.26
CA ASN A 47 15.31 0.42 -12.70
C ASN A 47 14.03 1.21 -13.05
N LEU A 48 13.70 2.21 -12.22
CA LEU A 48 12.62 3.17 -12.47
C LEU A 48 13.15 4.49 -13.04
N ASN A 49 14.05 4.41 -14.01
CA ASN A 49 14.56 5.57 -14.73
C ASN A 49 13.54 6.07 -15.75
N GLY A 50 13.05 7.29 -15.54
CA GLY A 50 12.20 7.99 -16.49
C GLY A 50 10.71 7.90 -16.13
N GLU A 51 9.95 8.87 -16.65
CA GLU A 51 8.54 9.07 -16.31
C GLU A 51 7.67 7.87 -16.72
N VAL A 52 7.96 7.25 -17.88
CA VAL A 52 7.21 6.08 -18.35
C VAL A 52 7.31 4.92 -17.36
N ALA A 53 8.53 4.59 -16.90
CA ALA A 53 8.74 3.47 -15.98
C ALA A 53 8.07 3.72 -14.61
N VAL A 54 8.21 4.93 -14.08
CA VAL A 54 7.57 5.34 -12.81
C VAL A 54 6.04 5.25 -12.93
N ARG A 55 5.47 5.78 -14.01
CA ARG A 55 4.03 5.73 -14.27
C ARG A 55 3.52 4.31 -14.36
N ASP A 56 4.16 3.49 -15.19
CA ASP A 56 3.68 2.13 -15.47
C ASP A 56 3.74 1.28 -14.19
N PHE A 57 4.78 1.47 -13.37
CA PHE A 57 4.88 0.85 -12.05
C PHE A 57 3.71 1.27 -11.14
N TRP A 58 3.54 2.56 -10.88
CA TRP A 58 2.53 3.03 -9.92
C TRP A 58 1.10 2.82 -10.42
N ASN A 59 0.84 2.90 -11.73
CA ASN A 59 -0.46 2.51 -12.31
C ASN A 59 -0.73 1.02 -12.12
N LEU A 60 0.27 0.14 -12.25
CA LEU A 60 0.12 -1.29 -11.98
C LEU A 60 -0.20 -1.54 -10.51
N ILE A 61 0.55 -0.93 -9.58
CA ILE A 61 0.27 -1.03 -8.14
C ILE A 61 -1.16 -0.57 -7.84
N ASP A 62 -1.56 0.60 -8.34
CA ASP A 62 -2.89 1.16 -8.10
C ASP A 62 -4.01 0.28 -8.66
N SER A 63 -3.82 -0.24 -9.87
CA SER A 63 -4.81 -1.12 -10.52
C SER A 63 -5.05 -2.40 -9.72
N ILE A 64 -4.00 -2.98 -9.14
CA ILE A 64 -4.12 -4.18 -8.30
C ILE A 64 -4.67 -3.82 -6.92
N MET A 65 -4.07 -2.83 -6.26
CA MET A 65 -4.40 -2.52 -4.86
C MET A 65 -5.74 -1.81 -4.73
N MET A 66 -5.96 -0.73 -5.46
CA MET A 66 -7.22 0.00 -5.40
C MET A 66 -8.26 -0.59 -6.34
N GLY A 67 -7.89 -0.88 -7.59
CA GLY A 67 -8.82 -1.38 -8.61
C GLY A 67 -9.39 -2.77 -8.31
N TYR A 68 -8.54 -3.71 -7.88
CA TYR A 68 -8.97 -5.09 -7.57
C TYR A 68 -9.19 -5.33 -6.08
N LYS A 69 -8.25 -4.93 -5.20
CA LYS A 69 -8.34 -5.21 -3.76
C LYS A 69 -9.15 -4.18 -2.97
N LEU A 70 -9.52 -3.04 -3.57
CA LEU A 70 -10.21 -1.93 -2.92
C LEU A 70 -9.43 -1.39 -1.70
N LYS A 71 -8.09 -1.39 -1.78
CA LYS A 71 -7.16 -0.86 -0.78
C LYS A 71 -6.51 0.41 -1.31
N ASN A 72 -6.73 1.54 -0.63
CA ASN A 72 -6.16 2.83 -0.98
C ASN A 72 -4.69 3.01 -0.51
N ILE A 73 -3.92 1.92 -0.48
CA ILE A 73 -2.57 1.91 0.10
C ILE A 73 -1.55 2.59 -0.83
N THR A 74 -1.79 2.59 -2.15
CA THR A 74 -0.91 3.25 -3.12
C THR A 74 -0.78 4.74 -2.83
N ARG A 75 -1.90 5.38 -2.44
CA ARG A 75 -1.90 6.79 -2.03
C ARG A 75 -0.97 7.03 -0.86
N ASP A 76 -1.07 6.23 0.19
CA ASP A 76 -0.26 6.40 1.40
C ASP A 76 1.23 6.09 1.13
N ILE A 77 1.54 5.01 0.41
CA ILE A 77 2.93 4.64 0.09
C ILE A 77 3.60 5.68 -0.79
N SER A 78 2.89 6.25 -1.78
CA SER A 78 3.47 7.24 -2.70
C SER A 78 3.48 8.67 -2.16
N SER A 79 2.79 8.93 -1.04
CA SER A 79 2.63 10.27 -0.47
C SER A 79 3.87 10.76 0.28
N GLN A 80 4.25 12.02 0.03
CA GLN A 80 5.20 12.80 0.82
C GLN A 80 4.71 13.11 2.25
N TYR A 81 3.45 12.80 2.58
CA TYR A 81 2.98 12.85 3.97
C TYR A 81 3.55 11.74 4.84
N TYR A 82 4.20 10.72 4.28
CA TYR A 82 4.80 9.66 5.08
C TYR A 82 6.29 9.54 4.79
N SER A 83 7.09 9.46 5.84
CA SER A 83 8.49 9.02 5.79
C SER A 83 8.51 7.55 6.12
N TRP A 84 9.05 6.75 5.21
CA TRP A 84 9.08 5.30 5.36
C TRP A 84 10.43 4.83 5.89
N ASN A 85 10.40 3.90 6.82
CA ASN A 85 11.58 3.20 7.33
C ASN A 85 11.33 1.69 7.41
N LEU A 86 12.34 0.89 7.13
CA LEU A 86 12.30 -0.56 7.37
C LEU A 86 12.83 -0.83 8.78
N VAL A 87 12.01 -1.49 9.59
CA VAL A 87 12.34 -1.93 10.95
C VAL A 87 12.28 -3.44 10.99
N GLN A 88 13.41 -4.10 11.25
CA GLN A 88 13.50 -5.56 11.22
C GLN A 88 12.95 -6.22 12.50
N THR A 89 12.87 -5.48 13.60
CA THR A 89 12.50 -6.02 14.91
C THR A 89 11.43 -5.15 15.57
N GLN A 90 10.33 -4.88 14.87
CA GLN A 90 9.20 -4.14 15.47
C GLN A 90 8.53 -5.01 16.53
N VAL A 91 8.36 -4.47 17.73
CA VAL A 91 7.70 -5.17 18.85
C VAL A 91 6.25 -5.41 18.52
N VAL A 92 5.83 -6.68 18.53
CA VAL A 92 4.48 -7.12 18.16
C VAL A 92 3.43 -6.59 19.14
N GLY A 93 3.74 -6.52 20.43
CA GLY A 93 2.81 -6.07 21.47
C GLY A 93 2.35 -4.61 21.36
N GLU A 94 3.10 -3.76 20.64
CA GLU A 94 2.81 -2.33 20.44
C GLU A 94 1.83 -2.07 19.29
N LEU A 95 1.53 -3.11 18.50
CA LEU A 95 0.78 -2.97 17.26
C LEU A 95 -0.74 -3.01 17.49
N LYS A 96 -1.45 -2.29 16.63
CA LYS A 96 -2.92 -2.32 16.51
C LYS A 96 -3.33 -2.88 15.17
N PHE A 97 -4.36 -3.72 15.18
CA PHE A 97 -5.01 -4.19 13.97
C PHE A 97 -5.87 -3.07 13.36
N SER A 98 -5.95 -3.00 12.03
CA SER A 98 -6.79 -2.03 11.30
C SER A 98 -8.01 -2.65 10.62
N THR A 99 -8.18 -3.96 10.75
CA THR A 99 -9.27 -4.69 10.12
C THR A 99 -9.58 -5.95 10.91
N ASP A 100 -10.78 -6.49 10.71
CA ASP A 100 -11.17 -7.78 11.23
C ASP A 100 -10.56 -8.90 10.38
N ILE A 101 -10.10 -9.97 11.03
CA ILE A 101 -9.34 -11.03 10.36
C ILE A 101 -9.92 -12.38 10.74
N ASN A 102 -10.19 -13.22 9.75
CA ASN A 102 -10.67 -14.58 9.98
C ASN A 102 -11.90 -14.62 10.92
N GLY A 103 -12.83 -13.65 10.78
CA GLY A 103 -14.02 -13.53 11.64
C GLY A 103 -13.74 -13.06 13.07
N LEU A 104 -12.50 -12.73 13.43
CA LEU A 104 -12.15 -12.12 14.71
C LEU A 104 -12.33 -10.60 14.63
N ALA A 105 -13.23 -10.08 15.46
CA ALA A 105 -13.41 -8.64 15.69
C ALA A 105 -12.13 -8.07 16.33
N SER A 106 -11.22 -7.59 15.50
CA SER A 106 -9.86 -7.15 15.86
C SER A 106 -9.59 -5.72 15.43
N ASN A 107 -10.41 -5.13 14.57
CA ASN A 107 -10.25 -3.75 14.14
C ASN A 107 -10.08 -2.80 15.34
N THR A 108 -9.06 -1.94 15.27
CA THR A 108 -8.62 -0.98 16.30
C THR A 108 -8.06 -1.57 17.60
N LYS A 109 -8.14 -2.89 17.80
CA LYS A 109 -7.61 -3.55 19.00
C LYS A 109 -6.10 -3.66 18.94
N THR A 110 -5.48 -3.52 20.10
CA THR A 110 -4.08 -3.85 20.33
C THR A 110 -3.86 -5.35 20.26
N VAL A 111 -2.62 -5.75 19.95
CA VAL A 111 -2.19 -7.14 20.05
C VAL A 111 -2.41 -7.70 21.46
N SER A 112 -2.20 -6.89 22.49
CA SER A 112 -2.41 -7.30 23.89
C SER A 112 -3.87 -7.69 24.16
N GLU A 113 -4.83 -6.90 23.68
CA GLU A 113 -6.26 -7.21 23.81
C GLU A 113 -6.65 -8.48 23.04
N VAL A 114 -6.15 -8.63 21.82
CA VAL A 114 -6.39 -9.83 21.01
C VAL A 114 -5.78 -11.07 21.66
N SER A 115 -4.56 -10.96 22.17
CA SER A 115 -3.87 -12.07 22.86
C SER A 115 -4.61 -12.50 24.13
N ALA A 116 -5.06 -11.54 24.93
CA ALA A 116 -5.86 -11.81 26.13
C ALA A 116 -7.18 -12.51 25.78
N PHE A 117 -7.87 -12.04 24.74
CA PHE A 117 -9.10 -12.67 24.25
C PHE A 117 -8.87 -14.11 23.81
N LEU A 118 -7.84 -14.38 22.99
CA LEU A 118 -7.56 -15.72 22.48
C LEU A 118 -7.17 -16.70 23.61
N ARG A 119 -6.39 -16.24 24.60
CA ARG A 119 -6.05 -17.06 25.79
C ARG A 119 -7.29 -17.43 26.60
N ALA A 120 -8.25 -16.50 26.73
CA ALA A 120 -9.50 -16.75 27.44
C ALA A 120 -10.49 -17.63 26.64
N ASN A 121 -10.29 -17.81 25.33
CA ASN A 121 -11.19 -18.53 24.43
C ASN A 121 -10.45 -19.62 23.63
N PRO A 122 -10.12 -20.78 24.23
CA PRO A 122 -9.32 -21.82 23.58
C PRO A 122 -9.89 -22.34 22.26
N THR A 123 -11.22 -22.40 22.13
CA THR A 123 -11.88 -22.80 20.87
C THR A 123 -11.58 -21.81 19.74
N GLU A 124 -11.64 -20.50 20.05
CA GLU A 124 -11.30 -19.45 19.08
C GLU A 124 -9.81 -19.46 18.75
N LEU A 125 -8.95 -19.62 19.75
CA LEU A 125 -7.52 -19.78 19.53
C LEU A 125 -7.23 -20.92 18.55
N LYS A 126 -7.80 -22.11 18.78
CA LYS A 126 -7.64 -23.25 17.88
C LYS A 126 -8.13 -22.96 16.46
N ARG A 127 -9.30 -22.30 16.33
CA ARG A 127 -9.87 -21.91 15.03
C ARG A 127 -8.94 -20.95 14.28
N ILE A 128 -8.41 -19.94 14.96
CA ILE A 128 -7.49 -18.96 14.38
C ILE A 128 -6.13 -19.60 14.03
N THR A 129 -5.57 -20.45 14.90
CA THR A 129 -4.33 -21.18 14.62
C THR A 129 -4.46 -22.06 13.37
N ASN A 130 -5.58 -22.76 13.21
CA ASN A 130 -5.84 -23.55 12.01
C ASN A 130 -5.98 -22.67 10.76
N GLY A 131 -6.82 -21.62 10.83
CA GLY A 131 -7.02 -20.72 9.68
C GLY A 131 -5.77 -19.96 9.25
N THR A 132 -4.89 -19.60 10.20
CA THR A 132 -3.59 -18.99 9.88
C THR A 132 -2.64 -20.00 9.24
N SER A 133 -2.62 -21.26 9.70
CA SER A 133 -1.82 -22.33 9.09
C SER A 133 -2.25 -22.63 7.65
N GLU A 134 -3.56 -22.63 7.37
CA GLU A 134 -4.10 -22.79 6.02
C GLU A 134 -3.75 -21.60 5.11
N SER A 135 -3.78 -20.38 5.65
CA SER A 135 -3.46 -19.16 4.92
C SER A 135 -1.97 -19.01 4.61
N PHE A 136 -1.10 -19.62 5.43
CA PHE A 136 0.35 -19.58 5.35
C PHE A 136 0.94 -21.00 5.51
N PRO A 137 0.80 -21.86 4.49
CA PRO A 137 1.35 -23.21 4.55
C PRO A 137 2.87 -23.16 4.71
N GLY A 138 3.45 -24.11 5.46
CA GLY A 138 4.80 -24.02 6.05
C GLY A 138 5.98 -23.73 5.11
N ASN A 139 5.84 -23.92 3.79
CA ASN A 139 6.87 -23.60 2.80
C ASN A 139 6.70 -22.22 2.16
N ASN A 140 5.68 -21.44 2.54
CA ASN A 140 5.41 -20.16 1.90
C ASN A 140 6.20 -19.03 2.57
N ALA A 141 7.31 -18.60 1.97
CA ALA A 141 8.17 -17.54 2.50
C ALA A 141 7.45 -16.17 2.68
N ARG A 142 6.26 -15.97 2.11
CA ARG A 142 5.44 -14.75 2.26
C ARG A 142 5.18 -14.37 3.71
N HIS A 143 5.12 -15.33 4.64
CA HIS A 143 4.89 -15.01 6.05
C HIS A 143 6.06 -14.24 6.70
N LEU A 144 7.26 -14.27 6.10
CA LEU A 144 8.46 -13.60 6.57
C LEU A 144 8.58 -12.14 6.07
N ASP A 145 7.79 -11.77 5.06
CA ASP A 145 7.83 -10.42 4.51
C ASP A 145 7.29 -9.40 5.50
N SER A 146 7.83 -8.19 5.42
CA SER A 146 7.46 -7.07 6.28
C SER A 146 5.96 -6.71 6.20
N ILE A 147 5.36 -6.42 7.34
CA ILE A 147 4.03 -5.77 7.38
C ILE A 147 4.16 -4.28 7.07
N ILE A 148 3.05 -3.60 6.78
CA ILE A 148 3.03 -2.15 6.53
C ILE A 148 2.29 -1.49 7.68
N ILE A 149 2.93 -0.53 8.34
CA ILE A 149 2.42 0.18 9.51
C ILE A 149 2.32 1.66 9.17
N LEU A 150 1.24 2.31 9.60
CA LEU A 150 1.15 3.76 9.68
C LEU A 150 1.17 4.19 11.15
N SER A 151 2.07 5.12 11.47
CA SER A 151 2.14 5.75 12.78
C SER A 151 1.24 6.99 12.80
N GLN A 152 0.18 6.94 13.60
CA GLN A 152 -0.81 8.02 13.77
C GLN A 152 -0.99 8.30 15.27
N ASP A 153 -0.79 9.54 15.70
CA ASP A 153 -0.95 9.96 17.10
C ASP A 153 -0.25 9.03 18.10
N SER A 154 1.01 8.68 17.81
CA SER A 154 1.84 7.73 18.58
C SER A 154 1.33 6.29 18.65
N SER A 155 0.30 5.93 17.87
CA SER A 155 -0.18 4.55 17.71
C SER A 155 0.30 3.94 16.39
N LEU A 156 0.68 2.66 16.44
CA LEU A 156 1.14 1.89 15.28
C LEU A 156 0.02 1.00 14.75
N PHE A 157 -0.63 1.43 13.67
CA PHE A 157 -1.69 0.68 13.02
C PHE A 157 -1.15 -0.12 11.86
N VAL A 158 -1.40 -1.44 11.85
CA VAL A 158 -1.03 -2.32 10.73
C VAL A 158 -1.96 -2.03 9.57
N HIS A 159 -1.48 -1.29 8.57
CA HIS A 159 -2.26 -0.92 7.39
C HIS A 159 -2.33 -2.05 6.35
N ASP A 160 -1.26 -2.86 6.22
CA ASP A 160 -1.29 -4.14 5.49
C ASP A 160 -0.46 -5.20 6.23
N GLY A 161 -0.84 -6.47 6.08
CA GLY A 161 -0.17 -7.57 6.77
C GLY A 161 -0.85 -7.99 8.08
N ASN A 162 -2.08 -7.53 8.33
CA ASN A 162 -2.93 -7.94 9.45
C ASN A 162 -2.94 -9.47 9.68
N GLY A 163 -3.07 -10.30 8.63
CA GLY A 163 -3.01 -11.76 8.76
C GLY A 163 -1.63 -12.30 9.19
N ARG A 164 -0.53 -11.64 8.80
CA ARG A 164 0.83 -11.97 9.24
C ARG A 164 1.02 -11.58 10.70
N LEU A 165 0.49 -10.43 11.12
CA LEU A 165 0.45 -10.04 12.53
C LEU A 165 -0.33 -11.07 13.37
N LEU A 166 -1.51 -11.50 12.92
CA LEU A 166 -2.31 -12.49 13.65
C LEU A 166 -1.57 -13.84 13.78
N LYS A 167 -0.86 -14.26 12.73
CA LYS A 167 0.02 -15.43 12.77
C LYS A 167 1.13 -15.26 13.81
N ALA A 168 1.82 -14.12 13.80
CA ALA A 168 2.85 -13.80 14.80
C ALA A 168 2.30 -13.87 16.24
N VAL A 169 1.08 -13.36 16.47
CA VAL A 169 0.40 -13.42 17.77
C VAL A 169 0.13 -14.85 18.23
N VAL A 170 -0.43 -15.71 17.37
CA VAL A 170 -0.74 -17.11 17.78
C VAL A 170 0.50 -17.98 17.93
N GLU A 171 1.60 -17.62 17.27
CA GLU A 171 2.90 -18.29 17.40
C GLU A 171 3.75 -17.75 18.54
N GLY A 172 3.29 -16.72 19.25
CA GLY A 172 4.02 -16.11 20.36
C GLY A 172 5.30 -15.40 19.91
N GLN A 173 5.35 -14.88 18.69
CA GLN A 173 6.48 -14.08 18.22
C GLN A 173 6.51 -12.73 18.93
N GLU A 174 7.69 -12.32 19.39
CA GLU A 174 7.88 -11.04 20.08
C GLU A 174 8.07 -9.87 19.10
N THR A 175 8.64 -10.15 17.93
CA THR A 175 9.01 -9.14 16.93
C THR A 175 8.62 -9.55 15.52
N ILE A 176 8.39 -8.56 14.65
CA ILE A 176 8.09 -8.74 13.23
C ILE A 176 8.80 -7.68 12.38
N ASN A 177 9.17 -8.02 11.15
CA ASN A 177 9.66 -7.05 10.17
C ASN A 177 8.51 -6.10 9.75
N ALA A 178 8.78 -4.81 9.65
CA ALA A 178 7.77 -3.82 9.25
C ALA A 178 8.36 -2.65 8.44
N TYR A 179 7.60 -2.22 7.43
CA TYR A 179 7.73 -0.87 6.89
C TYR A 179 6.85 0.07 7.70
N ILE A 180 7.44 1.11 8.29
CA ILE A 180 6.73 2.08 9.13
C ILE A 180 6.70 3.42 8.42
N GLY A 181 5.49 3.87 8.07
CA GLY A 181 5.21 5.20 7.56
C GLY A 181 4.87 6.14 8.71
N THR A 182 5.76 7.09 9.01
CA THR A 182 5.52 8.14 10.02
C THR A 182 5.02 9.39 9.32
N GLN A 183 3.97 10.03 9.85
CA GLN A 183 3.41 11.23 9.25
C GLN A 183 4.40 12.42 9.30
N ASN A 184 4.47 13.13 8.18
CA ASN A 184 5.33 14.29 7.94
C ASN A 184 4.48 15.55 7.85
N GLN A 185 5.08 16.70 8.14
CA GLN A 185 4.50 18.00 7.81
C GLN A 185 4.93 18.42 6.40
N SER A 186 4.42 17.74 5.37
CA SER A 186 4.55 18.23 4.00
C SER A 186 3.32 19.07 3.63
N PRO A 187 3.46 20.19 2.91
CA PRO A 187 2.33 21.02 2.47
C PRO A 187 1.52 20.38 1.33
N LYS A 188 2.15 19.47 0.56
CA LYS A 188 1.49 18.68 -0.49
C LYS A 188 1.74 17.20 -0.25
N SER A 189 0.73 16.38 -0.58
CA SER A 189 0.87 14.93 -0.48
C SER A 189 1.71 14.38 -1.62
N ASN A 190 1.61 14.95 -2.82
CA ASN A 190 2.31 14.49 -4.03
C ASN A 190 2.19 12.96 -4.23
N HIS A 191 1.07 12.39 -3.80
CA HIS A 191 0.77 10.98 -3.99
C HIS A 191 0.54 10.69 -5.48
N TRP A 192 0.72 9.44 -5.87
CA TRP A 192 0.38 8.98 -7.20
C TRP A 192 -1.12 9.09 -7.43
N VAL A 193 -1.50 9.67 -8.56
CA VAL A 193 -2.88 9.69 -9.03
C VAL A 193 -2.91 8.99 -10.38
N PRO A 194 -3.63 7.87 -10.50
CA PRO A 194 -3.60 7.08 -11.73
C PRO A 194 -4.20 7.87 -12.89
N THR A 195 -3.55 7.80 -14.05
CA THR A 195 -3.95 8.52 -15.27
C THR A 195 -5.42 8.24 -15.64
N SER A 196 -5.87 6.99 -15.45
CA SER A 196 -7.25 6.57 -15.73
C SER A 196 -8.28 7.26 -14.83
N TYR A 197 -7.93 7.65 -13.61
CA TYR A 197 -8.82 8.41 -12.74
C TYR A 197 -8.92 9.87 -13.21
N LEU A 198 -7.80 10.48 -13.59
CA LEU A 198 -7.79 11.82 -14.16
C LEU A 198 -8.60 11.89 -15.46
N MET A 199 -8.48 10.90 -16.33
CA MET A 199 -9.30 10.79 -17.55
C MET A 199 -10.79 10.74 -17.23
N ARG A 200 -11.22 9.90 -16.28
CA ARG A 200 -12.64 9.82 -15.89
C ARG A 200 -13.18 11.14 -15.34
N LEU A 201 -12.40 11.84 -14.53
CA LEU A 201 -12.80 13.17 -14.03
C LEU A 201 -12.88 14.20 -15.16
N ALA A 202 -11.98 14.13 -16.14
CA ALA A 202 -11.99 15.00 -17.30
C ALA A 202 -13.21 14.74 -18.20
N ASP A 203 -13.52 13.48 -18.50
CA ASP A 203 -14.70 13.08 -19.28
C ASP A 203 -16.00 13.52 -18.59
N ALA A 204 -16.05 13.41 -17.26
CA ALA A 204 -17.15 13.90 -16.44
C ALA A 204 -17.14 15.43 -16.24
N LYS A 205 -16.19 16.15 -16.85
CA LYS A 205 -16.00 17.62 -16.72
C LYS A 205 -15.95 18.10 -15.26
N SER A 206 -15.36 17.29 -14.38
CA SER A 206 -15.28 17.54 -12.94
C SER A 206 -14.12 18.48 -12.58
N LYS A 207 -14.19 19.73 -13.06
CA LYS A 207 -13.14 20.77 -12.88
C LYS A 207 -12.70 20.93 -11.43
N GLU A 208 -13.62 21.15 -10.50
CA GLU A 208 -13.29 21.42 -9.08
C GLU A 208 -12.53 20.26 -8.42
N LEU A 209 -12.88 19.02 -8.75
CA LEU A 209 -12.17 17.84 -8.23
C LEU A 209 -10.76 17.73 -8.83
N LEU A 210 -10.61 17.98 -10.13
CA LEU A 210 -9.28 18.05 -10.76
C LEU A 210 -8.40 19.13 -10.11
N LEU A 211 -8.93 20.32 -9.89
CA LEU A 211 -8.21 21.41 -9.23
C LEU A 211 -7.82 21.06 -7.79
N THR A 212 -8.70 20.37 -7.06
CA THR A 212 -8.40 19.86 -5.72
C THR A 212 -7.24 18.87 -5.76
N ILE A 213 -7.25 17.94 -6.70
CA ILE A 213 -6.18 16.96 -6.89
C ILE A 213 -4.86 17.65 -7.28
N PHE A 214 -4.89 18.65 -8.17
CA PHE A 214 -3.69 19.36 -8.63
C PHE A 214 -3.05 20.21 -7.52
N ARG A 215 -3.83 20.72 -6.58
CA ARG A 215 -3.30 21.38 -5.38
C ARG A 215 -2.55 20.38 -4.49
N GLU A 216 -2.94 19.11 -4.50
CA GLU A 216 -2.33 18.05 -3.70
C GLU A 216 -1.17 17.32 -4.39
N SER A 217 -1.16 17.20 -5.73
CA SER A 217 -0.20 16.36 -6.46
C SER A 217 0.29 16.98 -7.77
N ASP A 218 1.57 17.32 -7.79
CA ASP A 218 2.28 17.82 -8.98
C ASP A 218 2.37 16.75 -10.08
N ASN A 219 2.48 15.46 -9.70
CA ASN A 219 2.50 14.36 -10.66
C ASN A 219 1.17 14.26 -11.43
N ALA A 220 0.05 14.55 -10.76
CA ALA A 220 -1.27 14.55 -11.40
C ALA A 220 -1.40 15.66 -12.45
N ILE A 221 -0.76 16.81 -12.23
CA ILE A 221 -0.71 17.90 -13.22
C ILE A 221 0.02 17.43 -14.48
N SER A 222 1.21 16.83 -14.34
CA SER A 222 1.97 16.31 -15.50
C SER A 222 1.18 15.22 -16.24
N GLU A 223 0.59 14.26 -15.52
CA GLU A 223 -0.24 13.23 -16.15
C GLU A 223 -1.45 13.81 -16.90
N PHE A 224 -2.12 14.80 -16.31
CA PHE A 224 -3.24 15.46 -16.98
C PHE A 224 -2.81 16.23 -18.23
N GLN A 225 -1.74 17.02 -18.11
CA GLN A 225 -1.21 17.81 -19.21
C GLN A 225 -0.75 16.94 -20.38
N ASP A 226 -0.01 15.86 -20.09
CA ASP A 226 0.71 15.12 -21.13
C ASP A 226 -0.09 13.94 -21.69
N ARG A 227 -1.06 13.40 -20.94
CA ARG A 227 -1.68 12.11 -21.26
C ARG A 227 -3.20 12.11 -21.31
N VAL A 228 -3.87 12.99 -20.58
CA VAL A 228 -5.34 13.04 -20.61
C VAL A 228 -5.81 13.67 -21.91
N ILE A 229 -6.51 12.88 -22.72
CA ILE A 229 -7.13 13.30 -23.97
C ILE A 229 -8.57 13.71 -23.65
N VAL A 230 -8.85 15.01 -23.73
CA VAL A 230 -10.16 15.61 -23.49
C VAL A 230 -10.30 16.84 -24.38
N ASP A 231 -11.49 17.42 -24.47
CA ASP A 231 -11.74 18.69 -25.16
C ASP A 231 -10.70 19.78 -24.80
N ASP A 232 -10.06 20.36 -25.82
CA ASP A 232 -8.96 21.33 -25.66
C ASP A 232 -9.38 22.61 -24.94
N ARG A 233 -10.66 22.99 -25.04
CA ARG A 233 -11.17 24.17 -24.32
C ARG A 233 -11.24 23.85 -22.83
N PHE A 234 -11.81 22.71 -22.46
CA PHE A 234 -11.85 22.25 -21.07
C PHE A 234 -10.43 22.10 -20.51
N LYS A 235 -9.52 21.43 -21.23
CA LYS A 235 -8.14 21.23 -20.77
C LYS A 235 -7.41 22.53 -20.47
N ARG A 236 -7.51 23.51 -21.39
CA ARG A 236 -6.93 24.86 -21.19
C ARG A 236 -7.57 25.60 -20.03
N GLU A 237 -8.88 25.50 -19.86
CA GLU A 237 -9.58 26.12 -18.74
C GLU A 237 -9.04 25.59 -17.41
N VAL A 238 -8.94 24.27 -17.23
CA VAL A 238 -8.43 23.68 -15.98
C VAL A 238 -6.96 24.06 -15.73
N LEU A 239 -6.10 24.01 -16.75
CA LEU A 239 -4.68 24.35 -16.60
C LEU A 239 -4.45 25.84 -16.27
N SER A 240 -5.23 26.74 -16.88
CA SER A 240 -5.09 28.19 -16.63
C SER A 240 -5.38 28.59 -15.18
N GLU A 241 -6.29 27.89 -14.50
CA GLU A 241 -6.65 28.11 -13.09
C GLU A 241 -5.51 27.76 -12.12
N ILE A 242 -4.55 26.95 -12.56
CA ILE A 242 -3.35 26.61 -11.81
C ILE A 242 -2.10 27.33 -12.35
N GLY A 243 -2.28 28.26 -13.29
CA GLY A 243 -1.21 29.10 -13.84
C GLY A 243 -0.39 28.44 -14.95
N LEU A 244 -0.95 27.46 -15.67
CA LEU A 244 -0.32 26.75 -16.81
C LEU A 244 -1.05 26.99 -18.13
#